data_AF-A0A2U2BPF7-F1
#
_entry.id   AF-A0A2U2BPF7-F1
#
_cell.length_a   1.000
_cell.length_b   1.000
_cell.length_c   1.000
_cell.angle_alpha   90.00
_cell.angle_beta   90.00
_cell.angle_gamma   90.00
#
_symmetry.space_group_name_H-M   'P 1'
#
loop_
_entity.id
_entity.type
_entity.pdbx_description
1 polymer ?
#
loop_
_entity_poly.entity_id
_entity_poly.type
_entity_poly.pdbx_seq_one_letter_code
_entity_poly.pdbx_strand_id
1 'polypeptide(L)'
;MQAAKLPFLYGWYWIQEGLRLFKLQPAALFFWSLITSILINLSNIFPIVGQMVLIVLVPTMTFIIQNACRRIHEGEVIRLGMWTEPLKPAPVRNRLIKLGFIYLLACLVVGFVATFPFVNELSQLMDNSNATPQEVMAAFRKPIILFFVLYLGLSALFWHAPALVGWHAIPVKQALFFSMVACWRNKAAFLLYGLCWAAAFFAIQTLGELLLGAGLSPGTATMVLTPINLAMAAILYASFYPAYRSVFGDPMRDTEQG
;
A
#
# COMPACT_ATOMS: atom_id res chain seq x y z
N MET A 1 8.54 -20.32 8.44
CA MET A 1 7.47 -19.61 9.18
C MET A 1 6.12 -20.07 8.64
N GLN A 2 5.19 -20.45 9.51
CA GLN A 2 3.90 -21.03 9.09
C GLN A 2 2.82 -19.94 9.02
N ALA A 3 2.17 -19.80 7.87
CA ALA A 3 1.06 -18.86 7.69
C ALA A 3 -0.27 -19.51 8.10
N ALA A 4 -1.01 -18.85 8.99
CA ALA A 4 -2.36 -19.24 9.37
C ALA A 4 -3.31 -19.20 8.15
N LYS A 5 -4.37 -20.00 8.21
CA LYS A 5 -5.49 -19.94 7.27
C LYS A 5 -6.67 -19.29 7.99
N LEU A 6 -7.14 -18.18 7.46
CA LEU A 6 -8.12 -17.31 8.11
C LEU A 6 -9.49 -17.40 7.41
N PRO A 7 -10.59 -17.27 8.17
CA PRO A 7 -11.92 -17.08 7.63
C PRO A 7 -12.04 -15.83 6.72
N PHE A 8 -13.01 -15.84 5.81
CA PHE A 8 -13.31 -14.74 4.89
C PHE A 8 -13.47 -13.37 5.59
N LEU A 9 -14.16 -13.35 6.74
CA LEU A 9 -14.46 -12.14 7.49
C LEU A 9 -13.21 -11.40 8.02
N TYR A 10 -12.03 -12.03 8.03
CA TYR A 10 -10.78 -11.35 8.43
C TYR A 10 -10.46 -10.14 7.56
N GLY A 11 -10.89 -10.13 6.29
CA GLY A 11 -10.74 -8.94 5.45
C GLY A 11 -11.42 -7.70 6.04
N TRP A 12 -12.62 -7.87 6.61
CA TRP A 12 -13.31 -6.79 7.31
C TRP A 12 -12.70 -6.50 8.70
N TYR A 13 -12.33 -7.55 9.44
CA TYR A 13 -11.72 -7.39 10.76
C TYR A 13 -10.41 -6.59 10.72
N TRP A 14 -9.59 -6.73 9.68
CA TRP A 14 -8.36 -5.93 9.53
C TRP A 14 -8.64 -4.44 9.43
N ILE A 15 -9.72 -4.06 8.74
CA ILE A 15 -10.15 -2.66 8.61
C ILE A 15 -10.66 -2.15 9.96
N GLN A 16 -11.49 -2.93 10.67
CA GLN A 16 -11.98 -2.57 11.99
C GLN A 16 -10.85 -2.38 13.00
N GLU A 17 -9.84 -3.26 12.98
CA GLU A 17 -8.68 -3.14 13.85
C GLU A 17 -7.79 -1.96 13.46
N GLY A 18 -7.62 -1.67 12.16
CA GLY A 18 -6.98 -0.45 11.68
C GLY A 18 -7.70 0.81 12.18
N LEU A 19 -9.03 0.82 12.17
CA LEU A 19 -9.85 1.90 12.72
C LEU A 19 -9.70 2.01 14.24
N ARG A 20 -9.58 0.89 14.94
CA ARG A 20 -9.32 0.88 16.39
C ARG A 20 -7.97 1.52 16.70
N LEU A 21 -6.91 1.14 15.98
CA LEU A 21 -5.57 1.73 16.12
C LEU A 21 -5.57 3.23 15.80
N PHE A 22 -6.29 3.64 14.75
CA PHE A 22 -6.52 5.05 14.43
C PHE A 22 -7.18 5.80 15.58
N LYS A 23 -8.23 5.26 16.18
CA LYS A 23 -8.92 5.90 17.31
C LYS A 23 -8.05 6.02 18.56
N LEU A 24 -7.09 5.12 18.77
CA LEU A 24 -6.15 5.20 19.88
C LEU A 24 -5.18 6.38 19.74
N GLN A 25 -4.64 6.60 18.54
CA GLN A 25 -3.70 7.71 18.28
C GLN A 25 -3.94 8.39 16.93
N PRO A 26 -5.04 9.16 16.78
CA PRO A 26 -5.40 9.79 15.50
C PRO A 26 -4.31 10.72 14.99
N ALA A 27 -3.73 11.53 15.88
CA ALA A 27 -2.69 12.50 15.51
C ALA A 27 -1.45 11.84 14.91
N ALA A 28 -1.01 10.70 15.46
CA ALA A 28 0.15 9.97 14.94
C ALA A 28 -0.11 9.39 13.55
N LEU A 29 -1.31 8.84 13.31
CA LEU A 29 -1.65 8.22 12.03
C LEU A 29 -2.06 9.26 10.96
N PHE A 30 -2.60 10.42 11.36
CA PHE A 30 -2.73 11.59 10.50
C PHE A 30 -1.36 12.13 10.10
N PHE A 31 -0.43 12.26 11.05
CA PHE A 31 0.95 12.66 10.76
C PHE A 31 1.57 11.73 9.73
N TRP A 32 1.45 10.40 9.92
CA TRP A 32 1.93 9.44 8.92
C TRP A 32 1.32 9.66 7.55
N SER A 33 -0.01 9.77 7.48
CA SER A 33 -0.72 9.95 6.23
C SER A 33 -0.30 11.24 5.52
N LEU A 34 -0.16 12.34 6.27
CA LEU A 34 0.33 13.61 5.76
C LEU A 34 1.76 13.49 5.20
N ILE A 35 2.68 12.84 5.93
CA ILE A 35 4.05 12.61 5.46
C ILE A 35 4.03 11.78 4.17
N THR A 36 3.22 10.71 4.11
CA THR A 36 3.10 9.90 2.87
C THR A 36 2.54 10.73 1.71
N SER A 37 1.53 11.57 1.95
CA SER A 37 0.97 12.47 0.95
C SER A 37 2.00 13.48 0.46
N ILE A 38 2.81 14.06 1.35
CA ILE A 38 3.90 14.97 0.97
C ILE A 38 4.92 14.23 0.10
N LEU A 39 5.33 13.02 0.47
CA LEU A 39 6.28 12.22 -0.33
C LEU A 39 5.72 11.89 -1.72
N ILE A 40 4.44 11.53 -1.81
CA ILE A 40 3.75 11.32 -3.09
C ILE A 40 3.77 12.60 -3.93
N ASN A 41 3.40 13.74 -3.35
CA ASN A 41 3.40 15.02 -4.08
C ASN A 41 4.81 15.43 -4.53
N LEU A 42 5.83 15.29 -3.68
CA LEU A 42 7.23 15.54 -4.04
C LEU A 42 7.71 14.61 -5.17
N SER A 43 7.28 13.35 -5.17
CA SER A 43 7.62 12.40 -6.23
C SER A 43 7.03 12.78 -7.60
N ASN A 44 5.92 13.53 -7.62
CA ASN A 44 5.30 14.04 -8.84
C ASN A 44 6.05 15.26 -9.41
N ILE A 45 6.81 16.00 -8.60
CA ILE A 45 7.61 17.16 -9.05
C ILE A 45 8.79 16.74 -9.91
N PHE A 46 9.36 15.56 -9.65
CA PHE A 46 10.47 14.99 -10.42
C PHE A 46 9.98 13.75 -11.19
N PRO A 47 9.39 13.92 -12.39
CA PRO A 47 8.86 12.80 -13.16
C PRO A 47 9.91 11.70 -13.35
N ILE A 48 9.44 10.45 -13.34
CA ILE A 48 10.28 9.24 -13.44
C ILE A 48 11.16 9.02 -12.19
N VAL A 49 12.12 9.89 -11.90
CA VAL A 49 13.08 9.71 -10.80
C VAL A 49 12.39 9.73 -9.44
N GLY A 50 11.53 10.72 -9.20
CA GLY A 50 10.75 10.83 -7.97
C GLY A 50 9.86 9.61 -7.74
N GLN A 51 9.20 9.13 -8.80
CA GLN A 51 8.37 7.92 -8.77
C GLN A 51 9.19 6.67 -8.45
N MET A 52 10.35 6.50 -9.09
CA MET A 52 11.26 5.37 -8.83
C MET A 52 11.73 5.38 -7.38
N VAL A 53 12.13 6.54 -6.85
CA VAL A 53 12.52 6.69 -5.44
C VAL A 53 11.37 6.31 -4.52
N LEU A 54 10.16 6.80 -4.77
CA LEU A 54 9.00 6.47 -3.95
C LEU A 54 8.71 4.96 -3.96
N ILE A 55 8.75 4.30 -5.12
CA ILE A 55 8.56 2.85 -5.25
C ILE A 55 9.60 2.09 -4.42
N VAL A 56 10.87 2.49 -4.46
CA VAL A 56 11.94 1.89 -3.64
C VAL A 56 11.68 2.08 -2.14
N LEU A 57 11.06 3.20 -1.74
CA LEU A 57 10.74 3.47 -0.35
C LEU A 57 9.52 2.69 0.18
N VAL A 58 8.63 2.20 -0.67
CA VAL A 58 7.36 1.54 -0.26
C VAL A 58 7.58 0.43 0.78
N PRO A 59 8.51 -0.54 0.61
CA PRO A 59 8.72 -1.57 1.62
C PRO A 59 9.19 -1.00 2.97
N THR A 60 10.08 -0.01 2.93
CA THR A 60 10.60 0.66 4.13
C THR A 60 9.48 1.41 4.86
N MET A 61 8.65 2.16 4.12
CA MET A 61 7.51 2.89 4.67
C MET A 61 6.48 1.95 5.29
N THR A 62 6.19 0.83 4.61
CA THR A 62 5.30 -0.22 5.11
C THR A 62 5.80 -0.78 6.44
N PHE A 63 7.11 -1.06 6.55
CA PHE A 63 7.70 -1.54 7.79
C PHE A 63 7.64 -0.51 8.92
N ILE A 64 7.91 0.77 8.63
CA ILE A 64 7.80 1.86 9.63
C ILE A 64 6.38 1.90 10.23
N ILE A 65 5.35 1.97 9.39
CA ILE A 65 3.98 2.10 9.90
C ILE A 65 3.51 0.84 10.64
N GLN A 66 3.96 -0.34 10.21
CA GLN A 66 3.69 -1.59 10.93
C GLN A 66 4.31 -1.58 12.34
N ASN A 67 5.53 -1.07 12.51
CA ASN A 67 6.14 -0.91 13.83
C ASN A 67 5.40 0.12 14.69
N ALA A 68 5.00 1.26 14.12
CA ALA A 68 4.22 2.25 14.85
C ALA A 68 2.87 1.67 15.31
N CYS A 69 2.18 0.93 14.43
CA CYS A 69 0.91 0.29 14.76
C CYS A 69 1.04 -0.82 15.80
N ARG A 70 2.15 -1.56 15.81
CA ARG A 70 2.47 -2.53 16.86
C ARG A 70 2.58 -1.85 18.22
N ARG A 71 3.34 -0.75 18.30
CA ARG A 71 3.52 0.02 19.54
C ARG A 71 2.21 0.65 20.03
N ILE A 72 1.39 1.19 19.13
CA ILE A 72 0.03 1.66 19.46
C ILE A 72 -0.81 0.50 20.01
N HIS A 73 -0.71 -0.69 19.41
CA HIS A 73 -1.39 -1.90 19.89
C HIS A 73 -0.94 -2.30 21.30
N GLU A 74 0.35 -2.15 21.61
CA GLU A 74 0.98 -2.40 22.91
C GLU A 74 0.66 -1.30 23.96
N GLY A 75 -0.05 -0.23 23.57
CA GLY A 75 -0.41 0.88 24.46
C GLY A 75 0.63 1.99 24.56
N GLU A 76 1.68 1.96 23.74
CA GLU A 76 2.73 2.97 23.73
C GLU A 76 2.35 4.21 22.91
N VAL A 77 2.68 5.40 23.42
CA VAL A 77 2.47 6.68 22.72
C VAL A 77 3.59 6.95 21.71
N ILE A 78 3.24 7.10 20.43
CA ILE A 78 4.20 7.36 19.36
C ILE A 78 4.74 8.79 19.45
N ARG A 79 6.08 8.91 19.52
CA ARG A 79 6.82 10.18 19.48
C ARG A 79 7.58 10.31 18.17
N LEU A 80 7.93 11.54 17.78
CA LEU A 80 8.62 11.83 16.51
C LEU A 80 9.92 11.00 16.31
N GLY A 81 10.71 10.82 17.36
CA GLY A 81 11.96 10.03 17.28
C GLY A 81 11.76 8.52 17.08
N MET A 82 10.54 8.01 17.23
CA MET A 82 10.23 6.57 17.11
C MET A 82 10.00 6.12 15.66
N TRP A 83 9.64 7.03 14.75
CA TRP A 83 9.28 6.67 13.36
C TRP A 83 10.45 6.06 12.58
N THR A 84 11.68 6.52 12.83
CA THR A 84 12.89 6.00 12.17
C THR A 84 13.63 4.97 13.01
N GLU A 85 13.20 4.73 14.25
CA GLU A 85 13.80 3.76 15.16
C GLU A 85 13.91 2.34 14.58
N PRO A 86 12.88 1.79 13.88
CA PRO A 86 12.97 0.47 13.25
C PRO A 86 14.07 0.34 12.18
N LEU A 87 14.61 1.47 11.70
CA LEU A 87 15.65 1.52 10.67
C LEU A 87 17.06 1.77 11.23
N LYS A 88 17.20 1.96 12.55
CA LYS A 88 18.53 2.13 13.18
C LYS A 88 19.45 0.93 12.94
N PRO A 89 18.99 -0.33 13.03
CA PRO A 89 19.84 -1.48 12.72
C PRO A 89 20.19 -1.50 11.23
N ALA A 90 21.47 -1.29 10.90
CA ALA A 90 21.95 -1.27 9.52
C ALA A 90 21.57 -2.54 8.71
N PRO A 91 21.61 -3.77 9.27
CA PRO A 91 21.15 -4.95 8.56
C PRO A 91 19.66 -4.93 8.19
N VAL A 92 18.79 -4.35 9.04
CA VAL A 92 17.35 -4.22 8.74
C VAL A 92 17.15 -3.20 7.62
N ARG A 93 17.73 -2.00 7.76
CA ARG A 93 17.65 -0.94 6.74
C ARG A 93 18.14 -1.41 5.38
N ASN A 94 19.31 -2.05 5.32
CA ASN A 94 19.92 -2.50 4.07
C ASN A 94 19.05 -3.55 3.36
N ARG A 95 18.41 -4.45 4.12
CA ARG A 95 17.51 -5.46 3.53
C ARG A 95 16.21 -4.86 3.03
N LEU A 96 15.64 -3.86 3.72
CA LEU A 96 14.44 -3.15 3.27
C LEU A 96 14.72 -2.32 2.01
N ILE A 97 15.87 -1.63 1.94
CA ILE A 97 16.30 -0.93 0.72
C ILE A 97 16.48 -1.92 -0.44
N LYS A 98 17.16 -3.05 -0.19
CA LYS A 98 17.30 -4.12 -1.19
C LYS A 98 15.95 -4.64 -1.66
N LEU A 99 15.00 -4.85 -0.74
CA LEU A 99 13.63 -5.25 -1.06
C LEU A 99 12.93 -4.18 -1.91
N GLY A 100 13.16 -2.89 -1.63
CA GLY A 100 12.70 -1.75 -2.43
C GLY A 100 13.19 -1.76 -3.87
N PHE A 101 14.48 -1.99 -4.10
CA PHE A 101 15.02 -2.10 -5.48
C PHE A 101 14.47 -3.32 -6.22
N ILE A 102 14.30 -4.45 -5.54
CA ILE A 102 13.67 -5.64 -6.13
C ILE A 102 12.20 -5.34 -6.46
N TYR A 103 11.50 -4.60 -5.61
CA TYR A 103 10.13 -4.17 -5.85
C TYR A 103 10.03 -3.26 -7.07
N LEU A 104 10.91 -2.26 -7.19
CA LEU A 104 11.01 -1.40 -8.37
C LEU A 104 11.21 -2.21 -9.65
N LEU A 105 12.19 -3.11 -9.67
CA LEU A 105 12.46 -3.94 -10.84
C LEU A 105 11.24 -4.80 -11.21
N ALA A 106 10.56 -5.38 -10.23
CA ALA A 106 9.36 -6.16 -10.45
C ALA A 106 8.20 -5.31 -10.99
N CYS A 107 8.00 -4.09 -10.48
CA CYS A 107 7.03 -3.13 -11.02
C CYS A 107 7.34 -2.75 -12.47
N LEU A 108 8.61 -2.53 -12.82
CA LEU A 108 9.03 -2.23 -14.19
C LEU A 108 8.77 -3.42 -15.13
N VAL A 109 9.08 -4.64 -14.70
CA VAL A 109 8.79 -5.87 -15.47
C VAL A 109 7.29 -6.03 -15.67
N VAL A 110 6.48 -5.86 -14.61
CA VAL A 110 5.01 -5.94 -14.71
C VAL A 110 4.47 -4.85 -15.65
N GLY A 111 4.97 -3.62 -15.55
CA GLY A 111 4.61 -2.52 -16.44
C GLY A 111 4.93 -2.84 -17.90
N PHE A 112 6.14 -3.34 -18.16
CA PHE A 112 6.56 -3.76 -19.51
C PHE A 112 5.68 -4.89 -20.05
N VAL A 113 5.46 -5.96 -19.29
CA VAL A 113 4.62 -7.08 -19.72
C VAL A 113 3.17 -6.65 -19.97
N ALA A 114 2.67 -5.68 -19.19
CA ALA A 114 1.31 -5.17 -19.35
C ALA A 114 1.13 -4.31 -20.61
N THR A 115 2.16 -3.59 -21.04
CA THR A 115 2.08 -2.66 -22.19
C THR A 115 2.60 -3.26 -23.49
N PHE A 116 3.60 -4.14 -23.44
CA PHE A 116 4.27 -4.72 -24.61
C PHE A 116 3.31 -5.34 -25.64
N PRO A 117 2.28 -6.11 -25.27
CA PRO A 117 1.33 -6.68 -26.25
C PRO A 117 0.54 -5.62 -27.05
N PHE A 118 0.47 -4.40 -26.54
CA PHE A 118 -0.32 -3.30 -27.10
C PHE A 118 0.54 -2.20 -27.72
N VAL A 119 1.87 -2.42 -27.86
CA VAL A 119 2.80 -1.38 -28.32
C VAL A 119 2.41 -0.80 -29.68
N ASN A 120 1.97 -1.64 -30.63
CA ASN A 120 1.58 -1.18 -31.96
C ASN A 120 0.33 -0.27 -31.93
N GLU A 121 -0.68 -0.61 -31.12
CA GLU A 121 -1.90 0.18 -30.93
C GLU A 121 -1.57 1.54 -30.28
N LEU A 122 -0.69 1.52 -29.27
CA LEU A 122 -0.23 2.72 -28.59
C LEU A 122 0.65 3.62 -29.49
N SER A 123 1.53 3.04 -30.31
CA SER A 123 2.37 3.80 -31.25
C SER A 123 1.54 4.47 -32.34
N GLN A 124 0.57 3.77 -32.93
CA GLN A 124 -0.33 4.36 -33.93
C GLN A 124 -1.14 5.53 -33.36
N LEU A 125 -1.56 5.42 -32.11
CA LEU A 125 -2.23 6.51 -31.40
C LEU A 125 -1.31 7.71 -31.16
N MET A 126 -0.05 7.47 -30.79
CA MET A 126 0.95 8.54 -30.60
C MET A 126 1.25 9.29 -31.89
N ASP A 127 1.23 8.59 -33.03
CA ASP A 127 1.44 9.18 -34.36
C ASP A 127 0.18 9.92 -34.87
N ASN A 128 -0.99 9.67 -34.29
CA ASN A 128 -2.23 10.35 -34.64
C ASN A 128 -2.39 11.66 -33.85
N SER A 129 -1.95 12.76 -34.45
CA SER A 129 -2.09 14.12 -33.88
C SER A 129 -3.55 14.59 -33.68
N ASN A 130 -4.52 13.92 -34.29
CA ASN A 130 -5.94 14.21 -34.16
C ASN A 130 -6.67 13.26 -33.20
N ALA A 131 -5.94 12.41 -32.47
CA ALA A 131 -6.54 11.47 -31.53
C ALA A 131 -7.39 12.20 -30.48
N THR A 132 -8.64 11.81 -30.36
CA THR A 132 -9.54 12.31 -29.35
C THR A 132 -9.16 11.77 -27.97
N PRO A 133 -9.44 12.50 -26.87
CA PRO A 133 -9.21 11.99 -25.51
C PRO A 133 -9.85 10.61 -25.25
N GLN A 134 -11.01 10.36 -25.86
CA GLN A 134 -11.74 9.10 -25.76
C GLN A 134 -10.97 7.94 -26.41
N GLU A 135 -10.38 8.15 -27.58
CA GLU A 135 -9.53 7.16 -28.27
C GLU A 135 -8.28 6.85 -27.44
N VAL A 136 -7.67 7.88 -26.85
CA VAL A 136 -6.52 7.69 -25.95
C VAL A 136 -6.91 6.83 -24.75
N MET A 137 -8.02 7.15 -24.07
CA MET A 137 -8.48 6.36 -22.93
C MET A 137 -8.84 4.91 -23.31
N ALA A 138 -9.40 4.70 -24.50
CA ALA A 138 -9.76 3.37 -24.98
C ALA A 138 -8.50 2.50 -25.20
N ALA A 139 -7.45 3.05 -25.80
CA ALA A 139 -6.19 2.34 -26.06
C ALA A 139 -5.47 1.91 -24.77
N PHE A 140 -5.52 2.73 -23.72
CA PHE A 140 -4.91 2.39 -22.43
C PHE A 140 -5.73 1.43 -21.57
N ARG A 141 -7.01 1.17 -21.90
CA ARG A 141 -7.89 0.33 -21.08
C ARG A 141 -7.34 -1.09 -20.91
N LYS A 142 -6.95 -1.76 -22.00
CA LYS A 142 -6.45 -3.14 -21.94
C LYS A 142 -5.10 -3.24 -21.20
N PRO A 143 -4.09 -2.39 -21.49
CA PRO A 143 -2.85 -2.35 -20.70
C PRO A 143 -3.08 -2.14 -19.20
N ILE A 144 -3.96 -1.20 -18.81
CA ILE A 144 -4.24 -0.91 -17.40
C ILE A 144 -4.87 -2.11 -16.69
N ILE A 145 -5.83 -2.79 -17.34
CA ILE A 145 -6.46 -3.99 -16.77
C ILE A 145 -5.42 -5.11 -16.60
N LEU A 146 -4.59 -5.36 -17.61
CA LEU A 146 -3.53 -6.37 -17.53
C LEU A 146 -2.52 -6.03 -16.43
N PHE A 147 -2.10 -4.76 -16.34
CA PHE A 147 -1.23 -4.27 -15.26
C PHE A 147 -1.86 -4.54 -13.90
N PHE A 148 -3.13 -4.20 -13.71
CA PHE A 148 -3.83 -4.42 -12.45
C PHE A 148 -3.84 -5.90 -12.04
N VAL A 149 -4.16 -6.81 -12.96
CA VAL A 149 -4.16 -8.26 -12.69
C VAL A 149 -2.76 -8.77 -12.30
N LEU A 150 -1.72 -8.37 -13.04
CA LEU A 150 -0.35 -8.75 -12.74
C LEU A 150 0.13 -8.14 -11.41
N TYR A 151 -0.26 -6.90 -11.13
CA TYR A 151 0.08 -6.19 -9.90
C TYR A 151 -0.59 -6.80 -8.67
N LEU A 152 -1.74 -7.46 -8.78
CA LEU A 152 -2.31 -8.24 -7.67
C LEU A 152 -1.38 -9.40 -7.25
N GLY A 153 -0.81 -10.11 -8.24
CA GLY A 153 0.19 -11.15 -7.99
C GLY A 153 1.48 -10.58 -7.38
N LEU A 154 1.94 -9.44 -7.91
CA LEU A 154 3.08 -8.72 -7.35
C LEU A 154 2.81 -8.26 -5.91
N SER A 155 1.63 -7.74 -5.64
CA SER A 155 1.22 -7.30 -4.30
C SER A 155 1.25 -8.47 -3.32
N ALA A 156 0.79 -9.66 -3.70
CA ALA A 156 0.86 -10.85 -2.86
C ALA A 156 2.30 -11.25 -2.48
N LEU A 157 3.26 -11.08 -3.41
CA LEU A 157 4.69 -11.33 -3.13
C LEU A 157 5.26 -10.37 -2.09
N PHE A 158 4.82 -9.11 -2.08
CA PHE A 158 5.41 -8.07 -1.24
C PHE A 158 4.58 -7.72 0.01
N TRP A 159 3.32 -8.15 0.10
CA TRP A 159 2.38 -7.72 1.12
C TRP A 159 2.90 -7.86 2.55
N HIS A 160 3.50 -9.02 2.87
CA HIS A 160 4.06 -9.30 4.19
C HIS A 160 5.61 -9.28 4.20
N ALA A 161 6.25 -9.16 3.04
CA ALA A 161 7.71 -9.25 2.92
C ALA A 161 8.47 -8.20 3.77
N PRO A 162 8.05 -6.92 3.89
CA PRO A 162 8.73 -5.94 4.72
C PRO A 162 8.81 -6.35 6.20
N ALA A 163 7.69 -6.81 6.77
CA ALA A 163 7.62 -7.30 8.14
C ALA A 163 8.47 -8.56 8.35
N LEU A 164 8.39 -9.53 7.42
CA LEU A 164 9.15 -10.79 7.49
C LEU A 164 10.67 -10.55 7.47
N VAL A 165 11.13 -9.64 6.61
CA VAL A 165 12.55 -9.26 6.51
C VAL A 165 12.98 -8.42 7.72
N GLY A 166 12.11 -7.50 8.15
CA GLY A 166 12.41 -6.52 9.17
C GLY A 166 12.42 -7.08 10.59
N TRP A 167 11.39 -7.84 10.98
CA TRP A 167 11.28 -8.42 12.32
C TRP A 167 12.01 -9.75 12.47
N HIS A 168 11.90 -10.65 11.49
CA HIS A 168 12.38 -12.03 11.63
C HIS A 168 13.68 -12.31 10.91
N ALA A 169 14.30 -11.28 10.36
CA ALA A 169 15.55 -11.37 9.66
C ALA A 169 15.59 -12.39 8.49
N ILE A 170 14.43 -12.75 7.93
CA ILE A 170 14.32 -13.76 6.87
C ILE A 170 14.98 -13.24 5.57
N PRO A 171 15.75 -14.07 4.83
CA PRO A 171 16.29 -13.70 3.52
C PRO A 171 15.20 -13.25 2.54
N VAL A 172 15.45 -12.22 1.74
CA VAL A 172 14.46 -11.59 0.84
C VAL A 172 13.70 -12.62 -0.01
N LYS A 173 14.40 -13.55 -0.67
CA LYS A 173 13.77 -14.59 -1.50
C LYS A 173 12.76 -15.44 -0.71
N GLN A 174 13.11 -15.83 0.51
CA GLN A 174 12.23 -16.61 1.38
C GLN A 174 11.05 -15.78 1.89
N ALA A 175 11.28 -14.50 2.21
CA ALA A 175 10.21 -13.58 2.63
C ALA A 175 9.16 -13.37 1.54
N LEU A 176 9.59 -13.19 0.27
CA LEU A 176 8.68 -13.10 -0.88
C LEU A 176 7.85 -14.38 -1.05
N PHE A 177 8.49 -15.55 -0.93
CA PHE A 177 7.80 -16.84 -0.99
C PHE A 177 6.77 -17.00 0.13
N PHE A 178 7.16 -16.72 1.38
CA PHE A 178 6.23 -16.80 2.51
C PHE A 178 5.07 -15.82 2.40
N SER A 179 5.32 -14.59 1.92
CA SER A 179 4.27 -13.60 1.66
C SER A 179 3.28 -14.11 0.60
N MET A 180 3.77 -14.62 -0.53
CA MET A 180 2.91 -15.16 -1.59
C MET A 180 2.07 -16.32 -1.08
N VAL A 181 2.67 -17.28 -0.38
CA VAL A 181 1.96 -18.44 0.19
C VAL A 181 0.91 -17.99 1.22
N ALA A 182 1.25 -17.01 2.07
CA ALA A 182 0.33 -16.43 3.03
C ALA A 182 -0.87 -15.76 2.36
N CYS A 183 -0.64 -14.91 1.35
CA CYS A 183 -1.71 -14.26 0.59
C CYS A 183 -2.56 -15.29 -0.15
N TRP A 184 -1.95 -16.32 -0.76
CA TRP A 184 -2.68 -17.37 -1.47
C TRP A 184 -3.59 -18.21 -0.56
N ARG A 185 -3.09 -18.56 0.63
CA ARG A 185 -3.87 -19.28 1.67
C ARG A 185 -5.04 -18.45 2.17
N ASN A 186 -4.92 -17.13 2.17
CA ASN A 186 -5.89 -16.18 2.71
C ASN A 186 -6.59 -15.32 1.63
N LYS A 187 -6.56 -15.76 0.36
CA LYS A 187 -7.06 -14.97 -0.79
C LYS A 187 -8.51 -14.48 -0.65
N ALA A 188 -9.37 -15.25 0.01
CA ALA A 188 -10.76 -14.86 0.23
C ALA A 188 -10.87 -13.68 1.21
N ALA A 189 -10.08 -13.68 2.30
CA ALA A 189 -10.00 -12.54 3.22
C ALA A 189 -9.40 -11.31 2.53
N PHE A 190 -8.35 -11.49 1.72
CA PHE A 190 -7.78 -10.41 0.91
C PHE A 190 -8.75 -9.85 -0.13
N LEU A 191 -9.59 -10.70 -0.73
CA LEU A 191 -10.64 -10.27 -1.65
C LEU A 191 -11.67 -9.39 -0.94
N LEU A 192 -12.17 -9.81 0.22
CA LEU A 192 -13.08 -8.99 1.03
C LEU A 192 -12.44 -7.66 1.42
N TYR A 193 -11.19 -7.71 1.90
CA TYR A 193 -10.42 -6.51 2.27
C TYR A 193 -10.34 -5.52 1.10
N GLY A 194 -9.98 -6.00 -0.09
CA GLY A 194 -9.93 -5.18 -1.30
C GLY A 194 -11.30 -4.61 -1.70
N LEU A 195 -12.37 -5.42 -1.63
CA LEU A 195 -13.74 -4.97 -1.93
C LEU A 195 -14.22 -3.90 -0.96
N CYS A 196 -13.94 -4.04 0.34
CA CYS A 196 -14.29 -3.04 1.34
C CYS A 196 -13.56 -1.70 1.08
N TRP A 197 -12.26 -1.74 0.75
CA TRP A 197 -11.54 -0.53 0.39
C TRP A 197 -12.02 0.09 -0.92
N ALA A 198 -12.29 -0.72 -1.94
CA ALA A 198 -12.85 -0.24 -3.21
C ALA A 198 -14.20 0.47 -2.99
N ALA A 199 -15.08 -0.12 -2.17
CA ALA A 199 -16.35 0.50 -1.80
C ALA A 199 -16.15 1.83 -1.04
N ALA A 200 -15.18 1.88 -0.12
CA ALA A 200 -14.90 3.09 0.64
C ALA A 200 -14.33 4.22 -0.24
N PHE A 201 -13.40 3.91 -1.15
CA PHE A 201 -12.90 4.87 -2.13
C PHE A 201 -14.02 5.37 -3.06
N PHE A 202 -14.86 4.46 -3.56
CA PHE A 202 -16.00 4.83 -4.40
C PHE A 202 -16.98 5.75 -3.67
N ALA A 203 -17.25 5.49 -2.38
CA ALA A 203 -18.11 6.33 -1.56
C ALA A 203 -17.54 7.76 -1.38
N ILE A 204 -16.23 7.91 -1.17
CA ILE A 204 -15.59 9.24 -1.10
C ILE A 204 -15.65 9.98 -2.43
N GLN A 205 -15.39 9.28 -3.54
CA GLN A 205 -15.48 9.90 -4.87
C GLN A 205 -16.90 10.40 -5.15
N THR A 206 -17.90 9.56 -4.87
CA THR A 206 -19.33 9.91 -5.01
C THR A 206 -19.70 11.09 -4.10
N LEU A 207 -19.17 11.14 -2.88
CA LEU A 207 -19.35 12.29 -1.99
C LEU A 207 -18.77 13.57 -2.61
N GLY A 208 -17.60 13.50 -3.23
CA GLY A 208 -17.01 14.65 -3.92
C GLY A 208 -17.88 15.18 -5.06
N GLU A 209 -18.39 14.28 -5.91
CA GLU A 209 -19.32 14.62 -6.98
C GLU A 209 -20.63 15.22 -6.44
N LEU A 210 -21.15 14.68 -5.33
CA LEU A 210 -22.35 15.19 -4.68
C LEU A 210 -22.14 16.60 -4.11
N LEU A 211 -20.99 16.88 -3.49
CA LEU A 211 -20.68 18.22 -2.97
C LEU A 211 -20.65 19.25 -4.10
N LEU A 212 -20.03 18.92 -5.24
CA LEU A 212 -20.01 19.77 -6.42
C LEU A 212 -21.41 19.94 -7.03
N GLY A 213 -22.18 18.85 -7.13
CA GLY A 213 -23.57 18.88 -7.59
C GLY A 213 -24.50 19.70 -6.70
N ALA A 214 -24.18 19.82 -5.41
CA ALA A 214 -24.91 20.68 -4.46
C ALA A 214 -24.51 22.17 -4.56
N GLY A 215 -23.61 22.53 -5.48
CA GLY A 215 -23.18 23.92 -5.72
C GLY A 215 -21.99 24.39 -4.89
N LEU A 216 -21.30 23.50 -4.16
CA LEU A 216 -20.07 23.88 -3.47
C LEU A 216 -18.95 24.15 -4.48
N SER A 217 -18.12 25.14 -4.17
CA SER A 217 -16.92 25.40 -4.98
C SER A 217 -15.93 24.22 -4.91
N PRO A 218 -15.11 23.98 -5.95
CA PRO A 218 -14.06 22.97 -5.90
C PRO A 218 -13.09 23.14 -4.73
N GLY A 219 -12.82 24.38 -4.32
CA GLY A 219 -11.98 24.68 -3.16
C GLY A 219 -12.61 24.20 -1.85
N THR A 220 -13.91 24.48 -1.66
CA THR A 220 -14.67 24.02 -0.49
C THR A 220 -14.79 22.50 -0.45
N ALA A 221 -15.08 21.86 -1.59
CA ALA A 221 -15.12 20.39 -1.67
C ALA A 221 -13.77 19.78 -1.29
N THR A 222 -12.66 20.35 -1.77
CA THR A 222 -11.31 19.90 -1.43
C THR A 222 -11.01 20.06 0.07
N MET A 223 -11.41 21.17 0.69
CA MET A 223 -11.24 21.39 2.14
C MET A 223 -11.96 20.32 2.97
N VAL A 224 -13.14 19.85 2.52
CA VAL A 224 -13.89 18.77 3.18
C VAL A 224 -13.28 17.40 2.92
N LEU A 225 -12.91 17.10 1.68
CA LEU A 225 -12.44 15.77 1.28
C LEU A 225 -11.01 15.47 1.75
N THR A 226 -10.16 16.49 1.90
CA THR A 226 -8.75 16.30 2.30
C THR A 226 -8.61 15.56 3.65
N PRO A 227 -9.21 16.02 4.76
CA PRO A 227 -9.11 15.30 6.04
C PRO A 227 -9.74 13.91 5.99
N ILE A 228 -10.80 13.71 5.20
CA ILE A 228 -11.44 12.39 5.02
C ILE A 228 -10.47 11.44 4.31
N ASN A 229 -9.83 11.88 3.22
CA ASN A 229 -8.82 11.09 2.51
C ASN A 229 -7.60 10.77 3.38
N LEU A 230 -7.14 11.72 4.19
CA LEU A 230 -6.04 11.49 5.13
C LEU A 230 -6.43 10.49 6.23
N ALA A 231 -7.65 10.58 6.78
CA ALA A 231 -8.15 9.61 7.75
C ALA A 231 -8.30 8.21 7.12
N MET A 232 -8.80 8.15 5.89
CA MET A 232 -8.91 6.92 5.13
C MET A 232 -7.54 6.25 4.93
N ALA A 233 -6.55 7.01 4.46
CA ALA A 233 -5.19 6.54 4.30
C ALA A 233 -4.60 6.07 5.64
N ALA A 234 -4.84 6.81 6.72
CA ALA A 234 -4.40 6.45 8.06
C ALA A 234 -4.93 5.08 8.49
N ILE A 235 -6.22 4.84 8.31
CA ILE A 235 -6.88 3.57 8.65
C ILE A 235 -6.38 2.44 7.74
N LEU A 236 -6.20 2.70 6.45
CA LEU A 236 -5.62 1.75 5.50
C LEU A 236 -4.24 1.30 5.94
N TYR A 237 -3.32 2.24 6.17
CA TYR A 237 -1.97 1.89 6.61
C TYR A 237 -1.97 1.21 7.99
N ALA A 238 -2.85 1.63 8.90
CA ALA A 238 -2.99 1.02 10.21
C ALA A 238 -3.43 -0.45 10.16
N SER A 239 -4.22 -0.81 9.15
CA SER A 239 -4.70 -2.19 8.96
C SER A 239 -3.61 -3.18 8.51
N PHE A 240 -2.44 -2.70 8.09
CA PHE A 240 -1.34 -3.57 7.65
C PHE A 240 -0.74 -4.41 8.79
N TYR A 241 -0.67 -3.86 10.01
CA TYR A 241 -0.17 -4.61 11.17
C TYR A 241 -1.13 -5.72 11.61
N PRO A 242 -2.45 -5.47 11.81
CA PRO A 242 -3.43 -6.52 12.07
C PRO A 242 -3.45 -7.63 11.00
N ALA A 243 -3.35 -7.25 9.73
CA ALA A 243 -3.26 -8.21 8.63
C ALA A 243 -2.06 -9.13 8.79
N TYR A 244 -0.87 -8.58 9.09
CA TYR A 244 0.30 -9.39 9.38
C TYR A 244 0.11 -10.28 10.61
N ARG A 245 -0.28 -9.69 11.74
CA ARG A 245 -0.34 -10.37 13.04
C ARG A 245 -1.30 -11.55 13.02
N SER A 246 -2.45 -11.41 12.37
CA SER A 246 -3.42 -12.51 12.25
C SER A 246 -2.91 -13.68 11.39
N VAL A 247 -2.01 -13.42 10.43
CA VAL A 247 -1.46 -14.44 9.53
C VAL A 247 -0.23 -15.13 10.12
N PHE A 248 0.65 -14.38 10.78
CA PHE A 248 1.97 -14.87 11.23
C PHE A 248 2.17 -14.90 12.74
N GLY A 249 1.30 -14.31 13.54
CA GLY A 249 1.49 -14.18 14.98
C GLY A 249 2.12 -12.85 15.41
N ASP A 250 2.45 -12.75 16.69
CA ASP A 250 3.07 -11.56 17.27
C ASP A 250 4.59 -11.64 17.14
N PRO A 251 5.24 -10.69 16.43
CA PRO A 251 6.64 -10.82 16.07
C PRO A 251 7.62 -10.87 17.25
N MET A 252 7.27 -10.29 18.42
CA MET A 252 8.18 -10.26 19.59
C MET A 252 8.02 -11.48 20.51
N ARG A 253 6.83 -12.08 20.56
CA ARG A 253 6.59 -13.30 21.35
C ARG A 253 7.30 -14.51 20.76
N ASP A 254 7.41 -14.56 19.44
CA ASP A 254 8.06 -15.67 18.73
C ASP A 254 9.61 -15.62 18.81
N THR A 255 10.21 -14.46 19.07
CA THR A 255 11.66 -14.30 19.27
C THR A 255 12.15 -14.64 20.68
N GLU A 256 11.27 -14.64 21.68
CA GLU A 256 11.63 -15.02 23.06
C GLU A 256 11.54 -16.54 23.32
N GLN A 257 10.98 -17.30 22.37
CA GLN A 257 10.73 -18.74 22.49
C GLN A 257 11.64 -19.62 21.59
N GLY A 258 12.60 -19.04 20.87
CA GLY A 258 13.54 -19.75 19.99
C GLY A 258 14.99 -19.41 20.28
#